data_AF-A0A0D2ITL6-F1
#
_entry.id   AF-A0A0D2ITL6-F1
#
_cell.length_a   1.000
_cell.length_b   1.000
_cell.length_c   1.000
_cell.angle_alpha   90.00
_cell.angle_beta   90.00
_cell.angle_gamma   90.00
#
_symmetry.space_group_name_H-M   'P 1'
#
loop_
_entity.id
_entity.type
_entity.pdbx_description
1 polymer ?
#
loop_
_entity_poly.entity_id
_entity_poly.type
_entity_poly.pdbx_seq_one_letter_code
_entity_poly.pdbx_strand_id
1 'polypeptide(L)'
;MENQVFDSSEKRFVTRTWRDVRVGDVITDEYFPADLLFLSAENEDGLCYIETMQLDGETNLKIKKALDETKHLTRDSLGEFEATVRCEPPNSRLYHFTGNLEMASAAAGEAAVVPVPPAGVLLRGCSLRNTAK
;
A
#
# COMPACT_ATOMS: atom_id res chain seq x y z
N MET A 1 -9.23 5.57 16.34
CA MET A 1 -8.96 5.80 14.91
C MET A 1 -9.68 4.71 14.14
N GLU A 2 -10.49 5.15 13.19
CA GLU A 2 -11.28 4.32 12.30
C GLU A 2 -10.57 4.31 10.94
N ASN A 3 -10.64 3.19 10.21
CA ASN A 3 -10.04 3.04 8.89
C ASN A 3 -11.06 2.49 7.91
N GLN A 4 -10.93 2.85 6.63
CA GLN A 4 -11.72 2.24 5.56
C GLN A 4 -11.01 0.99 5.04
N VAL A 5 -11.61 -0.18 5.25
CA VAL A 5 -11.10 -1.49 4.81
C VAL A 5 -12.00 -2.04 3.72
N PHE A 6 -11.43 -2.51 2.61
CA PHE A 6 -12.18 -3.11 1.51
C PHE A 6 -12.77 -4.45 1.93
N ASP A 7 -14.09 -4.58 1.85
CA ASP A 7 -14.81 -5.83 2.05
C ASP A 7 -15.06 -6.48 0.68
N SER A 8 -14.40 -7.62 0.42
CA SER A 8 -14.51 -8.32 -0.86
C SER A 8 -15.89 -8.92 -1.11
N SER A 9 -16.65 -9.23 -0.06
CA SER A 9 -18.00 -9.79 -0.19
C SER A 9 -19.02 -8.73 -0.58
N GLU A 10 -18.87 -7.52 -0.05
CA GLU A 10 -19.75 -6.38 -0.34
C GLU A 10 -19.22 -5.47 -1.46
N LYS A 11 -18.01 -5.73 -1.96
CA LYS A 11 -17.28 -4.93 -2.96
C LYS A 11 -17.27 -3.43 -2.63
N ARG A 12 -17.08 -3.09 -1.36
CA ARG A 12 -17.03 -1.70 -0.89
C ARG A 12 -16.11 -1.55 0.31
N PHE A 13 -15.69 -0.31 0.58
CA PHE A 13 -15.00 0.01 1.81
C PHE A 13 -15.97 0.11 2.99
N VAL A 14 -15.58 -0.48 4.10
CA VAL A 14 -16.32 -0.46 5.37
C VAL A 14 -15.42 0.06 6.48
N THR A 15 -16.01 0.80 7.41
CA THR A 15 -15.29 1.35 8.56
C THR A 15 -14.92 0.23 9.54
N ARG A 16 -13.64 0.12 9.90
CA ARG A 16 -13.13 -0.78 10.95
C ARG A 16 -12.20 -0.06 11.91
N THR A 17 -12.11 -0.53 13.15
CA THR A 17 -11.15 0.08 14.10
C THR A 17 -9.72 -0.34 13.75
N TRP A 18 -8.73 0.50 14.07
CA TRP A 18 -7.32 0.19 13.77
C TRP A 18 -6.82 -1.14 14.36
N ARG A 19 -7.42 -1.62 15.46
CA ARG A 19 -7.05 -2.89 16.08
C ARG A 19 -7.59 -4.11 15.33
N ASP A 20 -8.57 -3.90 14.46
CA ASP A 20 -9.23 -4.96 13.69
C ASP A 20 -8.61 -5.14 12.30
N VAL A 21 -7.66 -4.28 11.90
CA VAL A 21 -6.91 -4.40 10.64
C VAL A 21 -5.99 -5.62 10.71
N ARG A 22 -6.01 -6.45 9.68
CA ARG A 22 -5.25 -7.69 9.57
C ARG A 22 -4.34 -7.69 8.35
N VAL A 23 -3.32 -8.54 8.37
CA VAL A 23 -2.47 -8.79 7.19
C VAL A 23 -3.34 -9.27 6.03
N GLY A 24 -3.19 -8.64 4.87
CA GLY A 24 -3.99 -8.91 3.67
C GLY A 24 -5.19 -7.97 3.49
N ASP A 25 -5.55 -7.18 4.51
CA ASP A 25 -6.58 -6.15 4.34
C ASP A 25 -6.11 -5.06 3.37
N VAL A 26 -6.97 -4.69 2.43
CA VAL A 26 -6.78 -3.51 1.56
C VAL A 26 -7.46 -2.33 2.21
N ILE A 27 -6.73 -1.23 2.42
CA ILE A 27 -7.23 -0.05 3.13
C ILE A 27 -7.06 1.22 2.32
N THR A 28 -7.90 2.22 2.58
CA THR A 28 -7.77 3.58 2.06
C THR A 28 -7.87 4.57 3.21
N ASP A 29 -6.78 5.27 3.53
CA ASP A 29 -6.78 6.22 4.66
C ASP A 29 -5.66 7.27 4.53
N GLU A 30 -5.83 8.39 5.24
CA GLU A 30 -4.82 9.44 5.39
C GLU A 30 -3.77 9.06 6.47
N TYR A 31 -4.13 8.21 7.43
CA TYR A 31 -3.22 7.72 8.48
C TYR A 31 -3.03 6.20 8.38
N PHE A 32 -1.77 5.75 8.42
CA PHE A 32 -1.49 4.33 8.23
C PHE A 32 -1.50 3.57 9.58
N PRO A 33 -2.44 2.62 9.78
CA PRO A 33 -2.54 1.85 11.04
C PRO A 33 -1.44 0.80 11.20
N ALA A 34 -0.78 0.43 10.09
CA ALA A 34 0.26 -0.58 9.98
C ALA A 34 1.24 -0.21 8.86
N ASP A 35 2.25 -1.04 8.63
CA ASP A 35 3.10 -0.95 7.44
C ASP A 35 2.33 -1.52 6.24
N LEU A 36 2.23 -0.75 5.16
CA LEU A 36 1.38 -1.03 4.01
C LEU A 36 2.21 -1.14 2.73
N LEU A 37 1.81 -2.05 1.84
CA LEU A 37 2.21 -2.00 0.44
C LEU A 37 1.36 -0.95 -0.28
N PHE A 38 2.00 -0.02 -1.00
CA PHE A 38 1.31 1.02 -1.74
C PHE A 38 0.84 0.49 -3.10
N LEU A 39 -0.48 0.27 -3.21
CA LEU A 39 -1.08 -0.32 -4.42
C LEU A 39 -1.35 0.73 -5.51
N SER A 40 -2.09 1.79 -5.19
CA SER A 40 -2.44 2.84 -6.14
C SER A 40 -2.79 4.14 -5.42
N ALA A 41 -2.80 5.24 -6.17
CA ALA A 41 -3.34 6.52 -5.76
C ALA A 41 -4.33 7.03 -6.82
N GLU A 42 -5.19 7.97 -6.44
CA GLU A 42 -6.16 8.63 -7.32
C GLU A 42 -5.48 9.68 -8.23
N ASN A 43 -4.31 9.36 -8.81
CA ASN A 43 -3.61 10.17 -9.80
C ASN A 43 -2.92 9.27 -10.85
N GLU A 44 -2.66 9.83 -12.04
CA GLU A 44 -2.12 9.07 -13.17
C GLU A 44 -0.69 8.57 -12.92
N ASP A 45 0.08 9.28 -12.10
CA ASP A 45 1.49 8.95 -11.84
C ASP A 45 1.68 7.85 -10.79
N GLY A 46 0.62 7.48 -10.04
CA GLY A 46 0.69 6.52 -8.95
C GLY A 46 1.55 7.01 -7.78
N LEU A 47 1.52 8.30 -7.49
CA LEU A 47 2.37 8.94 -6.47
C LEU A 47 1.57 9.39 -5.24
N CYS A 48 2.19 9.34 -4.08
CA CYS A 48 1.71 10.07 -2.92
C CYS A 48 2.87 10.71 -2.15
N TYR A 49 2.54 11.71 -1.35
CA TYR A 49 3.49 12.36 -0.45
C TYR A 49 3.17 12.00 0.98
N ILE A 50 4.19 11.71 1.77
CA ILE A 50 4.03 11.37 3.19
C ILE A 50 4.93 12.23 4.07
N GLU A 51 4.44 12.53 5.27
CA GLU A 51 5.27 13.05 6.37
C GLU A 51 5.83 11.89 7.19
N THR A 52 7.10 12.00 7.59
CA THR A 52 7.77 10.99 8.43
C THR A 52 8.23 11.55 9.77
N MET A 53 7.78 12.75 10.15
CA MET A 53 8.20 13.43 11.38
C MET A 53 8.03 12.56 12.64
N GLN A 54 7.03 11.68 12.69
CA GLN A 54 6.82 10.77 13.83
C GLN A 54 7.80 9.59 13.87
N LEU A 55 8.51 9.30 12.78
CA LEU A 55 9.47 8.20 12.67
C LEU A 55 10.91 8.65 12.84
N ASP A 56 11.32 9.69 12.11
CA ASP A 56 12.71 10.13 12.00
C ASP A 56 12.91 11.63 12.27
N GLY A 57 11.83 12.37 12.53
CA GLY A 57 11.89 13.82 12.75
C GLY A 57 12.10 14.64 11.47
N GLU A 58 12.08 14.02 10.29
CA GLU A 58 12.16 14.77 9.04
C GLU A 58 10.87 15.54 8.75
N THR A 59 11.03 16.80 8.33
CA THR A 59 9.93 17.71 7.98
C THR A 59 9.64 17.76 6.49
N ASN A 60 10.56 17.25 5.66
CA ASN A 60 10.38 17.20 4.21
C ASN A 60 9.40 16.07 3.85
N LEU A 61 8.54 16.34 2.87
CA LEU A 61 7.67 15.31 2.32
C LEU A 61 8.51 14.26 1.56
N LYS A 62 8.24 12.99 1.82
CA LYS A 62 8.81 11.88 1.05
C LYS A 62 7.83 11.45 -0.03
N ILE A 63 8.33 11.28 -1.24
CA ILE A 63 7.56 10.77 -2.37
C ILE A 63 7.52 9.24 -2.27
N LYS A 64 6.33 8.69 -2.41
CA LYS A 64 6.05 7.25 -2.50
C LYS A 64 5.42 6.96 -3.85
N LYS A 65 5.72 5.79 -4.41
CA LYS A 65 5.34 5.41 -5.76
C LYS A 65 4.79 3.98 -5.77
N ALA A 66 3.57 3.83 -6.29
CA ALA A 66 2.96 2.55 -6.56
C ALA A 66 3.71 1.79 -7.66
N LEU A 67 3.61 0.46 -7.65
CA LEU A 67 4.18 -0.36 -8.73
C LEU A 67 3.44 -0.08 -10.04
N ASP A 68 4.13 -0.18 -11.18
CA ASP A 68 3.49 0.05 -12.48
C ASP A 68 2.37 -0.98 -12.75
N GLU A 69 2.50 -2.16 -12.15
CA GLU A 69 1.57 -3.27 -12.20
C GLU A 69 0.35 -3.08 -11.30
N THR A 70 0.37 -2.15 -10.35
CA THR A 70 -0.76 -1.92 -9.42
C THR A 70 -1.32 -0.51 -9.49
N LYS A 71 -0.59 0.48 -10.02
CA LYS A 71 -1.00 1.89 -10.04
C LYS A 71 -2.33 2.16 -10.75
N HIS A 72 -2.74 1.26 -11.64
CA HIS A 72 -3.99 1.35 -12.38
C HIS A 72 -5.20 0.80 -11.61
N LEU A 73 -4.99 0.19 -10.43
CA LEU A 73 -6.07 -0.36 -9.62
C LEU A 73 -6.98 0.76 -9.12
N THR A 74 -8.28 0.59 -9.37
CA THR A 74 -9.35 1.46 -8.88
C THR A 74 -10.21 0.72 -7.86
N ARG A 75 -11.08 1.44 -7.16
CA ARG A 75 -12.02 0.83 -6.20
C ARG A 75 -12.86 -0.29 -6.84
N ASP A 76 -13.18 -0.15 -8.13
CA ASP A 76 -13.99 -1.12 -8.86
C ASP A 76 -13.19 -2.36 -9.27
N SER A 77 -11.89 -2.21 -9.55
CA SER A 77 -11.03 -3.34 -9.98
C SER A 77 -10.41 -4.13 -8.83
N LEU A 78 -10.44 -3.60 -7.59
CA LEU A 78 -9.86 -4.26 -6.42
C LEU A 78 -10.44 -5.66 -6.15
N GLY A 79 -11.73 -5.87 -6.45
CA GLY A 79 -12.38 -7.17 -6.24
C GLY A 79 -11.88 -8.30 -7.14
N GLU A 80 -11.15 -7.97 -8.21
CA GLU A 80 -10.60 -8.91 -9.19
C GLU A 80 -9.07 -9.03 -9.07
N PHE A 81 -8.45 -8.20 -8.24
CA PHE A 81 -7.01 -8.18 -8.05
C PHE A 81 -6.57 -9.30 -7.12
N GLU A 82 -5.65 -10.14 -7.59
CA GLU A 82 -5.05 -11.22 -6.82
C GLU A 82 -3.52 -11.16 -6.92
N ALA A 83 -2.86 -11.15 -5.77
CA ALA A 83 -1.40 -11.16 -5.69
C ALA A 83 -0.92 -11.74 -4.36
N THR A 84 0.33 -12.21 -4.34
CA THR A 84 1.03 -12.67 -3.13
C THR A 84 2.22 -11.76 -2.85
N VAL A 85 2.35 -11.27 -1.62
CA VAL A 85 3.52 -10.51 -1.19
C VAL A 85 4.48 -11.43 -0.43
N ARG A 86 5.75 -11.49 -0.86
CA ARG A 86 6.83 -12.14 -0.10
C ARG A 86 7.82 -11.08 0.34
N CYS A 87 8.15 -11.02 1.62
CA CYS A 87 9.09 -10.04 2.14
C CYS A 87 9.96 -10.60 3.27
N GLU A 88 10.99 -9.84 3.62
CA GLU A 88 11.86 -10.14 4.76
C GLU A 88 11.10 -10.11 6.11
N PRO A 89 11.63 -10.76 7.15
CA PRO A 89 11.07 -10.64 8.50
C PRO A 89 11.07 -9.19 9.01
N PRO A 90 10.15 -8.84 9.93
CA PRO A 90 10.08 -7.51 10.53
C PRO A 90 11.41 -7.07 11.14
N ASN A 91 11.80 -5.83 10.87
CA ASN A 91 13.03 -5.25 11.40
C ASN A 91 12.88 -3.72 11.57
N SER A 92 13.88 -3.06 12.15
CA SER A 92 13.82 -1.63 12.51
C SER A 92 14.37 -0.67 11.44
N ARG A 93 14.67 -1.14 10.22
CA ARG A 93 15.25 -0.31 9.16
C ARG A 93 14.15 0.45 8.43
N LEU A 94 14.09 1.78 8.61
CA LEU A 94 13.04 2.63 8.02
C LEU A 94 13.17 2.85 6.51
N TYR A 95 14.39 2.74 5.97
CA TYR A 95 14.69 3.07 4.56
C TYR A 95 15.03 1.85 3.72
N HIS A 96 14.88 0.65 4.28
CA HIS A 96 15.15 -0.60 3.60
C HIS A 96 13.91 -1.48 3.65
N PHE A 97 13.61 -2.07 2.50
CA PHE A 97 12.58 -3.10 2.38
C PHE A 97 13.05 -4.07 1.32
N THR A 98 13.02 -5.36 1.64
CA THR A 98 13.23 -6.44 0.67
C THR A 98 11.96 -7.25 0.55
N GLY A 99 11.32 -7.19 -0.62
CA GLY A 99 10.16 -8.02 -0.92
C GLY A 99 9.77 -7.98 -2.39
N ASN A 100 8.88 -8.89 -2.78
CA ASN A 100 8.35 -9.04 -4.12
C ASN A 100 6.81 -9.15 -4.07
N LEU A 101 6.16 -8.63 -5.11
CA LEU A 101 4.77 -8.88 -5.45
C LEU A 101 4.70 -9.95 -6.54
N GLU A 102 4.05 -11.06 -6.25
CA GLU A 102 3.83 -12.18 -7.18
C GLU A 102 2.38 -12.11 -7.70
N MET A 103 2.20 -11.95 -9.02
CA MET A 103 0.88 -11.88 -9.66
C MET A 103 0.71 -13.00 -10.68
N ALA A 104 -0.50 -13.52 -10.82
CA ALA A 104 -0.80 -14.52 -11.84
C ALA A 104 -0.63 -13.92 -13.25
N SER A 105 0.26 -14.48 -14.07
CA SER A 105 0.40 -14.06 -15.47
C SER A 105 -0.65 -14.74 -16.33
N ALA A 106 -1.46 -13.95 -17.03
CA ALA A 106 -2.41 -14.45 -18.02
C ALA A 106 -1.74 -15.03 -19.28
N ALA A 107 -0.46 -14.73 -19.53
CA ALA A 107 0.19 -14.98 -20.82
C ALA A 107 1.25 -16.09 -20.82
N ALA A 108 1.77 -16.52 -19.65
CA ALA A 108 3.00 -17.33 -19.61
C ALA A 108 2.99 -18.57 -18.69
N GLY A 109 1.90 -18.85 -17.95
CA GLY A 109 1.87 -19.98 -17.02
C GLY A 109 2.80 -19.86 -15.79
N GLU A 110 3.63 -18.82 -15.74
CA GLU A 110 4.51 -18.47 -14.61
C GLU A 110 4.06 -17.14 -14.00
N ALA A 111 4.04 -17.06 -12.67
CA ALA A 111 3.68 -15.83 -11.95
C ALA A 111 4.69 -14.72 -12.26
N ALA A 112 4.21 -13.51 -12.55
CA ALA A 112 5.05 -12.33 -12.66
C ALA A 112 5.56 -11.94 -11.26
N VAL A 113 6.87 -11.88 -11.08
CA VAL A 113 7.51 -11.50 -9.82
C VAL A 113 8.10 -10.11 -9.96
N VAL A 114 7.54 -9.15 -9.21
CA VAL A 114 7.90 -7.74 -9.28
C VAL A 114 8.58 -7.32 -7.97
N PRO A 115 9.82 -6.81 -7.99
CA PRO A 115 10.47 -6.33 -6.78
C PRO A 115 9.80 -5.07 -6.25
N VAL A 116 9.59 -5.02 -4.94
CA VAL A 116 9.00 -3.87 -4.25
C VAL A 116 10.10 -2.95 -3.74
N PRO A 117 10.25 -1.72 -4.28
CA PRO A 117 11.22 -0.76 -3.76
C PRO A 117 10.75 -0.17 -2.42
N PRO A 118 11.65 0.43 -1.60
CA PRO A 118 11.26 1.13 -0.37
C PRO A 118 10.24 2.26 -0.58
N ALA A 119 10.16 2.82 -1.80
CA ALA A 119 9.17 3.82 -2.18
C ALA A 119 7.76 3.23 -2.35
N GLY A 120 7.63 1.91 -2.51
CA GLY A 120 6.36 1.19 -2.60
C GLY A 120 5.80 0.76 -1.24
N VAL A 121 6.42 1.16 -0.13
CA VAL A 121 5.97 0.82 1.24
C VAL A 121 5.65 2.09 2.02
N LEU A 122 4.54 2.09 2.74
CA LEU A 122 4.08 3.16 3.63
C LEU A 122 4.18 2.66 5.07
N LEU A 123 4.98 3.30 5.91
CA LEU A 123 5.20 2.84 7.28
C LEU A 123 4.15 3.40 8.24
N ARG A 124 3.81 2.62 9.27
CA ARG A 124 2.97 3.10 10.36
C ARG A 124 3.59 4.34 11.00
N GLY A 125 2.78 5.36 11.29
CA GLY A 125 3.26 6.64 11.84
C GLY A 125 3.63 7.67 10.78
N CYS A 126 3.65 7.27 9.50
CA CYS A 126 3.54 8.25 8.42
C CYS A 126 2.08 8.68 8.23
N SER A 127 1.90 9.88 7.69
CA SER A 127 0.60 10.39 7.26
C SER A 127 0.68 10.91 5.83
N LEU A 128 -0.36 10.64 5.05
CA LEU A 128 -0.54 11.14 3.70
C LEU A 128 -0.66 12.67 3.71
N ARG A 129 -0.06 13.34 2.73
CA ARG A 129 -0.19 14.79 2.50
C ARG A 129 -0.36 15.07 1.00
N ASN A 130 -1.05 16.17 0.70
CA ASN A 130 -1.09 16.78 -0.65
C ASN A 130 -1.44 15.84 -1.80
N THR A 131 -2.25 14.82 -1.57
CA THR A 131 -2.97 14.12 -2.65
C THR A 131 -4.32 14.79 -2.82
N ALA A 132 -4.73 15.07 -4.07
CA ALA A 132 -6.06 15.61 -4.33
C ALA A 132 -7.14 14.64 -3.78
N LYS A 133 -8.23 15.22 -3.26
CA LYS A 133 -9.44 14.48 -2.84
C LYS A 133 -10.42 14.37 -4.00
#